data_AF-A0A382S556-F1
#
_entry.id   AF-A0A382S556-F1
#
_cell.length_a   1.000
_cell.length_b   1.000
_cell.length_c   1.000
_cell.angle_alpha   90.00
_cell.angle_beta   90.00
_cell.angle_gamma   90.00
#
_symmetry.space_group_name_H-M   'P 1'
#
loop_
_entity.id
_entity.type
_entity.pdbx_description
1 polymer ?
#
loop_
_entity_poly.entity_id
_entity_poly.type
_entity_poly.pdbx_seq_one_letter_code
_entity_poly.pdbx_strand_id
1 'polypeptide(L)'
;YFSLEEQTKRVPVDRHGVALWKPRAREVMPADCAACDLVPTCRKLSRAHGVVHLWRKFGLIEPDGAPTRRGLIVSFFTGGDGLAIAAAIEDEHYPIEDFVYDIANLRGGFRFHGDDDRWEGRLAWVCRNAYGMNSVLGYLDAGTPPEYGYGADSVVADIHRNPARKQHWILEVAEEGDIDRVIIEWRSLLRRITHSPSLDCKRWSALQEKAAQILDETESPTLTDLPPLEYRQTQRQEHRLILRRH
;
A
#
# COMPACT_ATOMS: atom_id res chain seq x y z
N TYR A 1 -1.14 32.75 32.96
CA TYR A 1 -1.35 31.44 33.61
C TYR A 1 -2.80 31.07 33.42
N PHE A 2 -3.08 30.10 32.55
CA PHE A 2 -4.44 29.56 32.36
C PHE A 2 -4.57 28.34 33.29
N SER A 3 -5.47 28.40 34.27
CA SER A 3 -5.81 27.24 35.10
C SER A 3 -6.85 26.39 34.36
N LEU A 4 -6.53 25.14 34.08
CA LEU A 4 -7.49 24.17 33.52
C LEU A 4 -8.58 23.80 34.55
N GLU A 5 -8.34 24.02 35.84
CA GLU A 5 -9.25 23.65 36.94
C GLU A 5 -10.44 24.61 37.07
N GLU A 6 -10.29 25.86 36.62
CA GLU A 6 -11.34 26.89 36.69
C GLU A 6 -12.24 26.91 35.43
N GLN A 7 -11.98 26.03 34.46
CA GLN A 7 -12.75 25.98 33.23
C GLN A 7 -14.10 25.26 33.43
N THR A 8 -15.18 26.01 33.23
CA THR A 8 -16.52 25.44 33.15
C THR A 8 -16.68 24.68 31.82
N LYS A 9 -17.14 23.44 31.88
CA LYS A 9 -17.52 22.65 30.70
C LYS A 9 -19.03 22.61 30.55
N ARG A 10 -19.53 22.92 29.35
CA ARG A 10 -20.93 22.65 29.01
C ARG A 10 -21.12 21.14 28.95
N VAL A 11 -22.08 20.63 29.72
CA VAL A 11 -22.46 19.23 29.72
C VAL A 11 -23.94 19.09 29.40
N PRO A 12 -24.35 18.00 28.73
CA PRO A 12 -25.76 17.69 28.55
C PRO A 12 -26.47 17.57 29.90
N VAL A 13 -27.70 18.07 29.97
CA VAL A 13 -28.58 17.94 31.14
C VAL A 13 -29.60 16.86 30.82
N ASP A 14 -29.83 15.95 31.76
CA ASP A 14 -30.83 14.90 31.59
C ASP A 14 -32.27 15.41 31.74
N ARG A 15 -33.24 14.53 31.53
CA ARG A 15 -34.68 14.84 31.66
C ARG A 15 -35.12 15.24 33.08
N HIS A 16 -34.27 15.06 34.08
CA HIS A 16 -34.51 15.42 35.47
C HIS A 16 -33.78 16.71 35.88
N GLY A 17 -33.15 17.41 34.92
CA GLY A 17 -32.43 18.65 35.19
C GLY A 17 -31.02 18.44 35.75
N VAL A 18 -30.49 17.21 35.72
CA VAL A 18 -29.17 16.89 36.27
C VAL A 18 -28.11 16.97 35.17
N ALA A 19 -27.08 17.78 35.42
CA ALA A 19 -25.91 17.88 34.55
C ALA A 19 -25.12 16.57 34.53
N LEU A 20 -24.98 15.96 33.35
CA LEU A 20 -24.30 14.68 33.16
C LEU A 20 -22.78 14.87 33.08
N TRP A 21 -22.16 15.08 34.24
CA TRP A 21 -20.70 15.11 34.38
C TRP A 21 -20.19 13.80 34.97
N LYS A 22 -19.47 13.01 34.15
CA LYS A 22 -18.99 11.65 34.49
C LYS A 22 -20.08 10.78 35.15
N PRO A 23 -21.28 10.64 34.55
CA PRO A 23 -22.34 9.83 35.13
C PRO A 23 -21.88 8.37 35.26
N ARG A 24 -22.41 7.66 36.27
CA ARG A 24 -22.17 6.22 36.41
C ARG A 24 -22.73 5.50 35.19
N ALA A 25 -21.85 4.97 34.34
CA ALA A 25 -22.25 4.15 33.21
C ALA A 25 -22.54 2.72 33.69
N ARG A 26 -23.62 2.12 33.18
CA ARG A 26 -23.84 0.67 33.26
C ARG A 26 -23.31 0.04 31.97
N GLU A 27 -22.55 -1.04 32.09
CA GLU A 27 -22.18 -1.84 30.92
C GLU A 27 -23.37 -2.73 30.57
N VAL A 28 -23.96 -2.53 29.39
CA VAL A 28 -25.02 -3.39 28.87
C VAL A 28 -24.40 -4.28 27.81
N MET A 29 -24.48 -5.59 28.05
CA MET A 29 -24.01 -6.58 27.07
C MET A 29 -25.04 -6.67 25.93
N PRO A 30 -24.59 -6.79 24.66
CA PRO A 30 -25.46 -7.22 23.57
C PRO A 30 -26.16 -8.53 23.92
N ALA A 31 -27.36 -8.76 23.38
CA ALA A 31 -28.16 -9.95 23.68
C ALA A 31 -27.37 -11.25 23.50
N ASP A 32 -26.59 -11.35 22.42
CA ASP A 32 -25.75 -12.51 22.11
C ASP A 32 -24.69 -12.78 23.19
N CYS A 33 -24.10 -11.72 23.73
CA CYS A 33 -23.07 -11.82 24.76
C CYS A 33 -23.66 -12.05 26.16
N ALA A 34 -24.91 -11.62 26.41
CA ALA A 34 -25.52 -11.73 27.73
C ALA A 34 -25.75 -13.19 28.18
N ALA A 35 -25.92 -14.11 27.23
CA ALA A 35 -26.11 -15.55 27.47
C ALA A 35 -24.88 -16.41 27.16
N CYS A 36 -23.72 -15.79 26.90
CA CYS A 36 -22.53 -16.50 26.43
C CYS A 36 -21.55 -16.85 27.57
N ASP A 37 -21.25 -18.13 27.75
CA ASP A 37 -20.31 -18.62 28.77
C ASP A 37 -18.86 -18.19 28.53
N LEU A 38 -18.53 -17.75 27.31
CA LEU A 38 -17.17 -17.32 26.96
C LEU A 38 -16.87 -15.87 27.36
N VAL A 39 -17.84 -15.12 27.88
CA VAL A 39 -17.66 -13.70 28.27
C VAL A 39 -16.45 -13.47 29.19
N PRO A 40 -16.22 -14.26 30.26
CA PRO A 40 -15.05 -14.08 31.12
C PRO A 40 -13.72 -14.22 30.37
N THR A 41 -13.69 -15.07 29.33
CA THR A 41 -12.54 -15.27 28.46
C THR A 41 -12.41 -14.11 27.47
N CYS A 42 -13.48 -13.75 26.76
CA CYS A 42 -13.50 -12.64 25.80
C CYS A 42 -13.06 -11.32 26.42
N ARG A 43 -13.42 -11.04 27.68
CA ARG A 43 -12.99 -9.83 28.41
C ARG A 43 -11.47 -9.76 28.66
N LYS A 44 -10.79 -10.90 28.68
CA LYS A 44 -9.32 -10.99 28.83
C LYS A 44 -8.59 -10.94 27.48
N LEU A 45 -9.30 -11.20 26.38
CA LEU A 45 -8.71 -11.15 25.04
C LEU A 45 -8.47 -9.70 24.62
N SER A 46 -7.40 -9.50 23.86
CA SER A 46 -7.15 -8.21 23.23
C SER A 46 -8.30 -7.88 22.27
N ARG A 47 -8.79 -6.65 22.35
CA ARG A 47 -9.74 -6.10 21.36
C ARG A 47 -9.04 -5.72 20.04
N ALA A 48 -7.71 -5.84 19.97
CA ALA A 48 -6.97 -5.61 18.74
C ALA A 48 -7.37 -6.66 17.70
N HIS A 49 -7.63 -6.21 16.48
CA HIS A 49 -7.90 -7.11 15.37
C HIS A 49 -6.64 -7.93 15.06
N GLY A 50 -6.75 -9.26 15.12
CA GLY A 50 -5.71 -10.15 14.64
C GLY A 50 -5.53 -10.03 13.12
N VAL A 51 -4.35 -10.38 12.63
CA VAL A 51 -4.01 -10.34 11.19
C VAL A 51 -5.00 -11.15 10.34
N VAL A 52 -5.41 -12.32 10.82
CA VAL A 52 -6.41 -13.18 10.15
C VAL A 52 -7.76 -12.47 9.99
N HIS A 53 -8.18 -11.68 10.98
CA HIS A 53 -9.42 -10.91 10.87
C HIS A 53 -9.31 -9.83 9.79
N LEU A 54 -8.16 -9.18 9.65
CA LEU A 54 -7.92 -8.21 8.58
C LEU A 54 -7.94 -8.89 7.21
N TRP A 55 -7.31 -10.06 7.07
CA TRP A 55 -7.35 -10.83 5.83
C TRP A 55 -8.77 -11.26 5.44
N ARG A 56 -9.58 -11.70 6.41
CA ARG A 56 -11.02 -11.98 6.20
C ARG A 56 -11.77 -10.72 5.77
N LYS A 57 -11.56 -9.60 6.47
CA LYS A 57 -12.20 -8.30 6.18
C LYS A 57 -11.86 -7.79 4.79
N PHE A 58 -10.63 -7.98 4.32
CA PHE A 58 -10.19 -7.58 2.98
C PHE A 58 -10.42 -8.65 1.92
N GLY A 59 -11.10 -9.76 2.24
CA GLY A 59 -11.43 -10.81 1.29
C GLY A 59 -10.23 -11.57 0.75
N LEU A 60 -9.13 -11.66 1.51
CA LEU A 60 -7.91 -12.37 1.12
C LEU A 60 -8.00 -13.88 1.38
N ILE A 61 -8.85 -14.27 2.34
CA ILE A 61 -9.05 -15.67 2.72
C ILE A 61 -10.52 -16.00 2.93
N GLU A 62 -10.87 -17.25 2.63
CA GLU A 62 -12.17 -17.87 2.88
C GLU A 62 -12.39 -18.17 4.38
N PRO A 63 -13.61 -18.53 4.82
CA PRO A 63 -13.89 -18.80 6.25
C PRO A 63 -13.06 -19.93 6.83
N ASP A 64 -12.67 -20.88 6.00
CA ASP A 64 -11.80 -22.01 6.33
C ASP A 64 -10.30 -21.67 6.29
N GLY A 65 -9.94 -20.44 5.88
CA GLY A 65 -8.57 -19.96 5.76
C GLY A 65 -7.92 -20.20 4.40
N ALA A 66 -8.62 -20.79 3.43
CA ALA A 66 -8.09 -20.94 2.07
C ALA A 66 -7.88 -19.57 1.40
N PRO A 67 -6.80 -19.35 0.62
CA PRO A 67 -6.59 -18.08 -0.06
C PRO A 67 -7.62 -17.88 -1.17
N THR A 68 -8.18 -16.67 -1.25
CA THR A 68 -8.98 -16.25 -2.40
C THR A 68 -8.05 -15.89 -3.57
N ARG A 69 -8.60 -15.66 -4.77
CA ARG A 69 -7.81 -15.10 -5.90
C ARG A 69 -7.13 -13.78 -5.52
N ARG A 70 -7.85 -12.91 -4.80
CA ARG A 70 -7.32 -11.68 -4.23
C ARG A 70 -6.14 -11.95 -3.32
N GLY A 71 -6.29 -12.90 -2.40
CA GLY A 71 -5.23 -13.33 -1.49
C GLY A 71 -4.00 -13.88 -2.21
N LEU A 72 -4.20 -14.66 -3.27
CA LEU A 72 -3.12 -15.16 -4.12
C LEU A 72 -2.36 -14.00 -4.78
N ILE A 73 -3.06 -13.07 -5.43
CA ILE A 73 -2.41 -11.89 -6.04
C ILE A 73 -1.64 -11.11 -4.98
N VAL A 74 -2.27 -10.80 -3.84
CA VAL A 74 -1.63 -10.07 -2.75
C VAL A 74 -0.36 -10.77 -2.26
N SER A 75 -0.35 -12.10 -2.20
CA SER A 75 0.80 -12.89 -1.74
C SER A 75 2.06 -12.76 -2.60
N PHE A 76 1.94 -12.30 -3.85
CA PHE A 76 3.09 -12.10 -4.75
C PHE A 76 3.85 -10.80 -4.45
N PHE A 77 3.24 -9.90 -3.69
CA PHE A 77 3.75 -8.56 -3.40
C PHE A 77 4.02 -8.37 -1.91
N THR A 78 4.74 -7.30 -1.60
CA THR A 78 5.04 -6.87 -0.24
C THR A 78 4.23 -5.63 0.10
N GLY A 79 3.74 -5.53 1.33
CA GLY A 79 3.02 -4.34 1.81
C GLY A 79 1.66 -4.15 1.12
N GLY A 80 1.33 -2.89 0.82
CA GLY A 80 0.05 -2.49 0.23
C GLY A 80 -0.08 -2.70 -1.28
N ASP A 81 1.01 -2.89 -2.00
CA ASP A 81 1.01 -2.93 -3.48
C ASP A 81 0.10 -4.04 -4.02
N GLY A 82 0.20 -5.23 -3.42
CA GLY A 82 -0.62 -6.38 -3.80
C GLY A 82 -2.12 -6.14 -3.60
N LEU A 83 -2.51 -5.35 -2.59
CA LEU A 83 -3.91 -5.00 -2.36
C LEU A 83 -4.42 -4.12 -3.50
N ALA A 84 -3.66 -3.08 -3.86
CA ALA A 84 -4.06 -2.21 -4.97
C ALA A 84 -4.12 -2.96 -6.31
N ILE A 85 -3.14 -3.83 -6.57
CA ILE A 85 -3.12 -4.62 -7.80
C ILE A 85 -4.30 -5.57 -7.86
N ALA A 86 -4.61 -6.26 -6.75
CA ALA A 86 -5.75 -7.17 -6.71
C ALA A 86 -7.09 -6.42 -6.91
N ALA A 87 -7.26 -5.25 -6.27
CA ALA A 87 -8.45 -4.42 -6.46
C ALA A 87 -8.66 -3.98 -7.93
N ALA A 88 -7.59 -3.55 -8.62
CA ALA A 88 -7.66 -3.15 -10.02
C ALA A 88 -7.87 -4.32 -10.99
N ILE A 89 -7.33 -5.51 -10.69
CA ILE A 89 -7.58 -6.72 -11.46
C ILE A 89 -9.03 -7.18 -11.35
N GLU A 90 -9.64 -7.04 -10.18
CA GLU A 90 -11.04 -7.41 -9.95
C GLU A 90 -12.05 -6.43 -10.56
N ASP A 91 -11.68 -5.17 -10.78
CA ASP A 91 -12.52 -4.22 -11.50
C ASP A 91 -12.48 -4.49 -13.01
N GLU A 92 -13.58 -5.02 -13.55
CA GLU A 92 -13.72 -5.36 -14.97
C GLU A 92 -13.56 -4.16 -15.90
N HIS A 93 -13.85 -2.94 -15.42
CA HIS A 93 -13.83 -1.71 -16.21
C HIS A 93 -12.48 -0.99 -16.16
N TYR A 94 -11.50 -1.49 -15.39
CA TYR A 94 -10.17 -0.91 -15.33
C TYR A 94 -9.38 -1.29 -16.59
N PRO A 95 -8.98 -0.34 -17.46
CA PRO A 95 -8.22 -0.63 -18.67
C PRO A 95 -6.80 -1.08 -18.31
N ILE A 96 -6.38 -2.24 -18.81
CA ILE A 96 -5.03 -2.77 -18.57
C ILE A 96 -3.95 -1.84 -19.17
N GLU A 97 -4.27 -1.19 -20.30
CA GLU A 97 -3.40 -0.23 -20.99
C GLU A 97 -3.04 0.99 -20.14
N ASP A 98 -3.97 1.46 -19.31
CA ASP A 98 -3.72 2.55 -18.37
C ASP A 98 -3.11 1.99 -17.07
N PHE A 99 -3.66 0.86 -16.60
CA PHE A 99 -3.28 0.26 -15.32
C PHE A 99 -1.78 -0.02 -15.22
N VAL A 100 -1.17 -0.48 -16.31
CA VAL A 100 0.26 -0.79 -16.35
C VAL A 100 1.14 0.43 -16.06
N TYR A 101 0.66 1.66 -16.29
CA TYR A 101 1.31 2.90 -15.88
C TYR A 101 0.83 3.37 -14.50
N ASP A 102 -0.47 3.21 -14.20
CA ASP A 102 -1.05 3.61 -12.91
C ASP A 102 -0.38 2.95 -11.70
N ILE A 103 0.20 1.74 -11.85
CA ILE A 103 0.96 1.10 -10.77
C ILE A 103 2.19 1.93 -10.33
N ALA A 104 2.70 2.86 -11.15
CA ALA A 104 3.75 3.78 -10.75
C ALA A 104 3.32 4.66 -9.58
N ASN A 105 2.03 5.00 -9.50
CA ASN A 105 1.47 5.75 -8.38
C ASN A 105 1.67 5.04 -7.05
N LEU A 106 1.81 3.70 -7.00
CA LEU A 106 2.05 2.96 -5.75
C LEU A 106 3.34 3.38 -5.04
N ARG A 107 4.30 3.98 -5.76
CA ARG A 107 5.60 4.44 -5.23
C ARG A 107 5.85 5.93 -5.47
N GLY A 108 4.80 6.69 -5.80
CA GLY A 108 4.89 8.13 -6.06
C GLY A 108 5.03 8.99 -4.79
N GLY A 109 4.49 8.52 -3.66
CA GLY A 109 4.51 9.26 -2.39
C GLY A 109 3.87 10.65 -2.51
N PHE A 110 4.53 11.68 -1.99
CA PHE A 110 4.01 13.06 -2.02
C PHE A 110 4.64 13.91 -3.14
N ARG A 111 5.40 13.33 -4.06
CA ARG A 111 6.27 14.13 -4.96
C ARG A 111 5.63 14.54 -6.28
N PHE A 112 4.65 13.77 -6.76
CA PHE A 112 4.17 13.89 -8.13
C PHE A 112 2.77 14.50 -8.27
N HIS A 113 2.10 14.81 -7.15
CA HIS A 113 0.70 15.23 -7.17
C HIS A 113 0.49 16.69 -7.60
N GLY A 114 1.55 17.50 -7.67
CA GLY A 114 1.44 18.92 -8.02
C GLY A 114 0.44 19.64 -7.10
N ASP A 115 -0.60 20.22 -7.71
CA ASP A 115 -1.69 20.91 -7.01
C ASP A 115 -2.87 19.98 -6.62
N ASP A 116 -2.90 18.74 -7.11
CA ASP A 116 -3.97 17.76 -6.84
C ASP A 116 -3.77 17.04 -5.48
N ASP A 117 -4.78 16.31 -4.99
CA ASP A 117 -4.55 15.41 -3.85
C ASP A 117 -3.73 14.18 -4.30
N ARG A 118 -2.68 13.83 -3.55
CA ARG A 118 -1.89 12.60 -3.79
C ARG A 118 -2.72 11.33 -3.83
N TRP A 119 -3.94 11.35 -3.28
CA TRP A 119 -4.87 10.22 -3.30
C TRP A 119 -5.94 10.27 -4.39
N GLU A 120 -5.75 11.11 -5.40
CA GLU A 120 -6.56 11.11 -6.61
C GLU A 120 -6.27 9.89 -7.50
N GLY A 121 -7.04 9.77 -8.58
CA GLY A 121 -6.81 8.77 -9.61
C GLY A 121 -7.59 7.46 -9.43
N ARG A 122 -7.69 6.72 -10.53
CA ARG A 122 -8.53 5.51 -10.62
C ARG A 122 -8.06 4.41 -9.66
N LEU A 123 -6.73 4.23 -9.53
CA LEU A 123 -6.16 3.19 -8.66
C LEU A 123 -6.52 3.44 -7.18
N ALA A 124 -6.44 4.69 -6.71
CA ALA A 124 -6.87 5.04 -5.36
C ALA A 124 -8.36 4.75 -5.14
N TRP A 125 -9.20 5.12 -6.12
CA TRP A 125 -10.65 4.90 -6.06
C TRP A 125 -11.02 3.41 -5.97
N VAL A 126 -10.43 2.55 -6.81
CA VAL A 126 -10.72 1.11 -6.75
C VAL A 126 -10.25 0.46 -5.46
N CYS A 127 -9.12 0.91 -4.89
CA CYS A 127 -8.66 0.43 -3.59
C CYS A 127 -9.68 0.76 -2.49
N ARG A 128 -10.17 2.00 -2.47
CA ARG A 128 -11.19 2.45 -1.51
C ARG A 128 -12.52 1.75 -1.70
N ASN A 129 -12.90 1.44 -2.95
CA ASN A 129 -14.10 0.66 -3.22
C ASN A 129 -13.95 -0.78 -2.70
N ALA A 130 -12.79 -1.40 -2.88
CA ALA A 130 -12.53 -2.77 -2.45
C ALA A 130 -12.32 -2.94 -0.93
N TYR A 131 -11.70 -1.95 -0.28
CA TYR A 131 -11.22 -2.06 1.11
C TYR A 131 -11.84 -1.04 2.06
N GLY A 132 -12.63 -0.09 1.58
CA GLY A 132 -13.12 1.04 2.37
C GLY A 132 -12.00 1.98 2.84
N MET A 133 -12.35 3.00 3.62
CA MET A 133 -11.41 3.99 4.19
C MET A 133 -10.63 3.44 5.41
N ASN A 134 -10.20 2.18 5.35
CA ASN A 134 -9.47 1.54 6.45
C ASN A 134 -7.98 1.91 6.43
N SER A 135 -7.42 2.24 7.60
CA SER A 135 -5.98 2.37 7.79
C SER A 135 -5.45 1.17 8.57
N VAL A 136 -4.45 0.49 7.99
CA VAL A 136 -3.75 -0.65 8.56
C VAL A 136 -2.26 -0.43 8.32
N LEU A 137 -1.48 -0.33 9.40
CA LEU A 137 -0.06 -0.05 9.35
C LEU A 137 0.66 -0.98 8.35
N GLY A 138 1.37 -0.38 7.39
CA GLY A 138 2.13 -1.09 6.36
C GLY A 138 1.31 -1.67 5.20
N TYR A 139 -0.02 -1.61 5.25
CA TYR A 139 -0.90 -2.11 4.18
C TYR A 139 -1.70 -1.00 3.52
N LEU A 140 -2.45 -0.22 4.29
CA LEU A 140 -3.33 0.82 3.78
C LEU A 140 -3.30 2.05 4.70
N ASP A 141 -3.40 3.22 4.11
CA ASP A 141 -3.72 4.49 4.74
C ASP A 141 -4.96 5.06 4.03
N ALA A 142 -6.06 5.24 4.77
CA ALA A 142 -7.36 5.66 4.24
C ALA A 142 -7.83 4.86 3.00
N GLY A 143 -7.61 3.54 3.01
CA GLY A 143 -8.03 2.64 1.93
C GLY A 143 -7.06 2.52 0.76
N THR A 144 -5.91 3.18 0.80
CA THR A 144 -4.92 3.23 -0.28
C THR A 144 -3.52 2.87 0.22
N PRO A 145 -2.62 2.29 -0.59
CA PRO A 145 -1.26 1.96 -0.14
C PRO A 145 -0.51 3.19 0.41
N PRO A 146 0.26 3.09 1.51
CA PRO A 146 0.86 4.25 2.17
C PRO A 146 1.83 5.08 1.31
N GLU A 147 2.51 4.44 0.35
CA GLU A 147 3.42 5.09 -0.59
C GLU A 147 2.72 5.60 -1.87
N TYR A 148 1.39 5.52 -1.93
CA TYR A 148 0.63 5.98 -3.09
C TYR A 148 0.79 7.49 -3.29
N GLY A 149 1.02 7.88 -4.53
CA GLY A 149 1.13 9.26 -4.98
C GLY A 149 0.66 9.40 -6.41
N TYR A 150 -0.47 10.06 -6.59
CA TYR A 150 -1.01 10.42 -7.89
C TYR A 150 -0.03 11.28 -8.71
N GLY A 151 -0.07 11.14 -10.04
CA GLY A 151 0.75 11.87 -11.00
C GLY A 151 2.04 11.17 -11.43
N ALA A 152 2.51 10.18 -10.67
CA ALA A 152 3.69 9.38 -11.03
C ALA A 152 3.48 8.58 -12.32
N ASP A 153 2.26 8.09 -12.53
CA ASP A 153 1.80 7.44 -13.75
C ASP A 153 2.05 8.28 -15.02
N SER A 154 1.71 9.56 -14.98
CA SER A 154 1.81 10.49 -16.09
C SER A 154 3.27 10.77 -16.44
N VAL A 155 4.13 10.94 -15.43
CA VAL A 155 5.58 11.08 -15.59
C VAL A 155 6.16 9.83 -16.26
N VAL A 156 5.84 8.66 -15.72
CA VAL A 156 6.36 7.38 -16.24
C VAL A 156 5.87 7.12 -17.66
N ALA A 157 4.58 7.34 -17.95
CA ALA A 157 4.01 7.13 -19.27
C ALA A 157 4.63 8.04 -20.33
N ASP A 158 4.86 9.31 -20.00
CA ASP A 158 5.45 10.28 -20.94
C ASP A 158 6.95 10.01 -21.18
N ILE A 159 7.71 9.68 -20.13
CA ILE A 159 9.12 9.32 -20.26
C ILE A 159 9.29 7.99 -21.01
N HIS A 160 8.41 7.01 -20.76
CA HIS A 160 8.43 5.74 -21.51
C HIS A 160 8.24 5.97 -23.02
N ARG A 161 7.29 6.82 -23.40
CA ARG A 161 7.02 7.17 -24.81
C ARG A 161 8.12 8.02 -25.43
N ASN A 162 8.72 8.92 -24.65
CA ASN A 162 9.77 9.82 -25.12
C ASN A 162 10.78 10.12 -23.99
N PRO A 163 11.92 9.40 -23.93
CA PRO A 163 12.93 9.59 -22.90
C PRO A 163 13.49 11.02 -22.80
N ALA A 164 13.45 11.80 -23.89
CA ALA A 164 13.91 13.19 -23.89
C ALA A 164 13.02 14.13 -23.04
N ARG A 165 11.80 13.70 -22.67
CA ARG A 165 10.90 14.45 -21.79
C ARG A 165 11.32 14.43 -20.33
N LYS A 166 12.30 13.61 -19.92
CA LYS A 166 12.79 13.56 -18.53
C LYS A 166 13.13 14.97 -17.99
N GLN A 167 13.85 15.77 -18.77
CA GLN A 167 14.27 17.11 -18.35
C GLN A 167 13.10 18.06 -18.07
N HIS A 168 11.99 17.90 -18.79
CA HIS A 168 10.79 18.70 -18.55
C HIS A 168 10.17 18.38 -17.19
N TRP A 169 10.03 17.10 -16.86
CA TRP A 169 9.48 16.68 -15.57
C TRP A 169 10.38 17.03 -14.39
N ILE A 170 11.71 17.04 -14.58
CA ILE A 170 12.66 17.49 -13.56
C ILE A 170 12.43 18.95 -13.16
N LEU A 171 12.11 19.80 -14.14
CA LEU A 171 11.92 21.23 -13.92
C LEU A 171 10.55 21.56 -13.32
N GLU A 172 9.53 20.77 -13.65
CA GLU A 172 8.12 21.10 -13.34
C GLU A 172 7.57 20.35 -12.12
N VAL A 173 8.02 19.13 -11.83
CA VAL A 173 7.31 18.23 -10.89
C VAL A 173 8.17 17.71 -9.75
N ALA A 174 9.29 17.05 -10.04
CA ALA A 174 10.08 16.37 -9.01
C ALA A 174 11.58 16.39 -9.32
N GLU A 175 12.41 16.20 -8.30
CA GLU A 175 13.86 16.13 -8.48
C GLU A 175 14.27 14.92 -9.34
N GLU A 176 15.44 14.99 -9.99
CA GLU A 176 15.94 13.92 -10.85
C GLU A 176 16.00 12.56 -10.14
N GLY A 177 16.45 12.53 -8.88
CA GLY A 177 16.53 11.29 -8.11
C GLY A 177 15.16 10.67 -7.82
N ASP A 178 14.12 11.48 -7.69
CA ASP A 178 12.75 11.01 -7.48
C ASP A 178 12.16 10.41 -8.75
N ILE A 179 12.42 11.05 -9.91
CA ILE A 179 12.03 10.54 -11.23
C ILE A 179 12.73 9.21 -11.53
N ASP A 180 14.04 9.13 -11.29
CA ASP A 180 14.79 7.89 -11.51
C ASP A 180 14.31 6.77 -10.59
N ARG A 181 14.04 7.09 -9.32
CA ARG A 181 13.49 6.12 -8.35
C ARG A 181 12.13 5.59 -8.79
N VAL A 182 11.20 6.46 -9.20
CA VAL A 182 9.85 6.01 -9.56
C VAL A 182 9.86 5.13 -10.80
N ILE A 183 10.70 5.42 -11.79
CA ILE A 183 10.90 4.58 -12.98
C ILE A 183 11.49 3.21 -12.59
N ILE A 184 12.49 3.18 -11.72
CA ILE A 184 13.11 1.93 -11.25
C ILE A 184 12.09 1.05 -10.52
N GLU A 185 11.31 1.64 -9.61
CA GLU A 185 10.31 0.92 -8.82
C GLU A 185 9.13 0.45 -9.67
N TRP A 186 8.65 1.28 -10.60
CA TRP A 186 7.65 0.90 -11.59
C TRP A 186 8.10 -0.33 -12.40
N ARG A 187 9.32 -0.30 -12.95
CA ARG A 187 9.89 -1.45 -13.68
C ARG A 187 10.05 -2.68 -12.78
N SER A 188 10.41 -2.49 -11.51
CA SER A 188 10.50 -3.58 -10.53
C SER A 188 9.13 -4.25 -10.31
N LEU A 189 8.06 -3.46 -10.20
CA LEU A 189 6.70 -3.97 -10.11
C LEU A 189 6.28 -4.70 -11.39
N LEU A 190 6.57 -4.15 -12.57
CA LEU A 190 6.30 -4.85 -13.84
C LEU A 190 7.00 -6.21 -13.91
N ARG A 191 8.30 -6.26 -13.58
CA ARG A 191 9.05 -7.53 -13.56
C ARG A 191 8.42 -8.53 -12.60
N ARG A 192 8.03 -8.07 -11.41
CA ARG A 192 7.36 -8.92 -10.42
C ARG A 192 6.03 -9.46 -10.94
N ILE A 193 5.20 -8.63 -11.58
CA ILE A 193 3.94 -9.04 -12.21
C ILE A 193 4.21 -10.11 -13.28
N THR A 194 5.13 -9.84 -14.21
CA THR A 194 5.46 -10.76 -15.31
C THR A 194 5.95 -12.13 -14.81
N HIS A 195 6.74 -12.17 -13.74
CA HIS A 195 7.33 -13.41 -13.22
C HIS A 195 6.51 -14.06 -12.10
N SER A 196 5.38 -13.46 -11.70
CA SER A 196 4.49 -14.05 -10.71
C SER A 196 3.76 -15.28 -11.28
N PRO A 197 3.30 -16.21 -10.42
CA PRO A 197 2.54 -17.37 -10.87
C PRO A 197 1.32 -16.99 -11.72
N SER A 198 1.02 -17.83 -12.71
CA SER A 198 -0.21 -17.71 -13.48
C SER A 198 -1.42 -18.05 -12.61
N LEU A 199 -2.54 -17.39 -12.89
CA LEU A 199 -3.83 -17.59 -12.22
C LEU A 199 -4.90 -17.81 -13.29
N ASP A 200 -5.97 -18.52 -12.94
CA ASP A 200 -7.18 -18.62 -13.77
C ASP A 200 -7.96 -17.28 -13.72
N CYS A 201 -7.39 -16.27 -14.37
CA CYS A 201 -7.92 -14.91 -14.41
C CYS A 201 -7.39 -14.21 -15.66
N LYS A 202 -8.27 -14.04 -16.66
CA LYS A 202 -7.89 -13.43 -17.95
C LYS A 202 -7.27 -12.04 -17.81
N ARG A 203 -7.79 -11.22 -16.88
CA ARG A 203 -7.26 -9.87 -16.62
C ARG A 203 -5.86 -9.90 -16.01
N TRP A 204 -5.58 -10.86 -15.14
CA TRP A 204 -4.23 -11.08 -14.61
C TRP A 204 -3.26 -11.47 -15.72
N SER A 205 -3.62 -12.45 -16.56
CA SER A 205 -2.80 -12.84 -17.71
C SER A 205 -2.57 -11.68 -18.68
N ALA A 206 -3.59 -10.88 -18.97
CA ALA A 206 -3.46 -9.69 -19.81
C ALA A 206 -2.52 -8.64 -19.22
N LEU A 207 -2.56 -8.43 -17.89
CA LEU A 207 -1.58 -7.56 -17.23
C LEU A 207 -0.16 -8.11 -17.33
N GLN A 208 0.04 -9.42 -17.13
CA GLN A 208 1.35 -10.06 -17.25
C GLN A 208 1.94 -9.90 -18.66
N GLU A 209 1.12 -10.13 -19.69
CA GLU A 209 1.49 -9.94 -21.09
C GLU A 209 1.84 -8.48 -21.38
N LYS A 210 1.01 -7.53 -20.92
CA LYS A 210 1.27 -6.11 -21.11
C LYS A 210 2.54 -5.64 -20.40
N ALA A 211 2.76 -6.10 -19.17
CA ALA A 211 3.96 -5.80 -18.41
C ALA A 211 5.22 -6.34 -19.10
N ALA A 212 5.15 -7.56 -19.66
CA ALA A 212 6.25 -8.14 -20.42
C ALA A 212 6.56 -7.31 -21.69
N GLN A 213 5.53 -6.93 -22.45
CA GLN A 213 5.68 -6.09 -23.64
C GLN A 213 6.42 -4.78 -23.33
N ILE A 214 6.01 -4.06 -22.28
CA ILE A 214 6.65 -2.79 -21.89
C ILE A 214 8.10 -3.00 -21.47
N LEU A 215 8.41 -4.08 -20.75
CA LEU A 215 9.77 -4.40 -20.35
C LEU A 215 10.68 -4.71 -21.56
N ASP A 216 10.15 -5.33 -22.60
CA ASP A 216 10.88 -5.64 -23.84
C ASP A 216 11.09 -4.40 -24.71
N GLU A 217 10.16 -3.44 -24.71
CA GLU A 217 10.30 -2.14 -25.41
C GLU A 217 11.43 -1.27 -24.84
N THR A 218 11.89 -1.57 -23.63
CA THR A 218 12.86 -0.77 -22.90
C THR A 218 14.02 -1.63 -22.41
N GLU A 219 15.11 -1.68 -23.19
CA GLU A 219 16.37 -2.26 -22.74
C GLU A 219 16.74 -1.70 -21.36
N SER A 220 16.93 -2.60 -20.39
CA SER A 220 17.40 -2.18 -19.08
C SER A 220 18.79 -1.58 -19.25
N PRO A 221 19.05 -0.34 -18.78
CA PRO A 221 20.39 0.25 -18.84
C PRO A 221 21.40 -0.48 -17.94
N THR A 222 20.97 -1.55 -17.27
CA THR A 222 21.81 -2.44 -16.51
C THR A 222 22.74 -3.17 -17.47
N LEU A 223 24.01 -2.74 -17.48
CA LEU A 223 25.10 -3.45 -18.14
C LEU A 223 25.11 -4.91 -17.64
N THR A 224 24.66 -5.83 -18.47
CA THR A 224 24.74 -7.28 -18.18
C THR A 224 26.14 -7.82 -18.39
N ASP A 225 26.96 -7.10 -19.16
CA ASP A 225 28.38 -7.37 -19.35
C ASP A 225 29.20 -6.70 -18.23
N LEU A 226 29.06 -7.24 -17.02
CA LEU A 226 29.84 -6.78 -15.88
C LEU A 226 31.29 -7.27 -16.02
N PRO A 227 32.30 -6.43 -15.75
CA PRO A 227 33.68 -6.89 -15.73
C PRO A 227 33.84 -8.03 -14.72
N PRO A 228 34.74 -8.98 -14.95
CA PRO A 228 35.00 -10.05 -14.00
C PRO A 228 35.42 -9.44 -12.66
N LEU A 229 34.91 -10.02 -11.56
CA LEU A 229 35.27 -9.59 -10.21
C LEU A 229 36.79 -9.63 -10.05
N GLU A 230 37.37 -8.55 -9.50
CA GLU A 230 38.79 -8.55 -9.16
C GLU A 230 39.06 -9.64 -8.11
N TYR A 231 40.28 -10.20 -8.11
CA TYR A 231 40.69 -11.22 -7.14
C TYR A 231 40.38 -10.84 -5.69
N ARG A 232 40.51 -9.55 -5.32
CA ARG A 232 40.17 -9.06 -3.98
C ARG A 232 38.67 -9.11 -3.66
N GLN A 233 37.80 -8.93 -4.66
CA GLN A 233 36.35 -8.99 -4.52
C GLN A 233 35.84 -10.43 -4.42
N THR A 234 36.61 -11.41 -4.91
CA THR A 234 36.33 -12.84 -4.71
C THR A 234 36.69 -13.36 -3.31
N GLN A 235 37.45 -12.57 -2.54
CA GLN A 235 37.80 -12.94 -1.17
C GLN A 235 36.69 -12.54 -0.20
N ARG A 236 36.49 -13.35 0.83
CA ARG A 236 35.56 -13.06 1.92
C ARG A 236 36.00 -11.77 2.63
N GLN A 237 35.20 -10.72 2.52
CA GLN A 237 35.42 -9.48 3.25
C GLN A 237 35.03 -9.68 4.73
N GLU A 238 35.97 -9.45 5.64
CA GLU A 238 35.68 -9.34 7.07
C GLU A 238 35.41 -7.87 7.43
N HIS A 239 34.15 -7.53 7.70
CA HIS A 239 33.72 -6.18 8.11
C HIS A 239 34.09 -5.84 9.57
N ARG A 240 35.18 -6.41 10.10
CA ARG A 240 35.59 -6.19 11.48
C ARG A 240 36.55 -5.01 11.54
N LEU A 241 36.15 -3.95 12.21
CA LEU A 241 37.04 -2.83 12.55
C LEU A 241 38.14 -3.33 13.50
N ILE A 242 39.37 -3.45 13.00
CA ILE A 242 40.55 -3.72 13.82
C ILE A 242 41.09 -2.38 14.31
N LEU A 243 40.68 -1.99 15.51
CA LEU A 243 41.24 -0.83 16.19
C LEU A 243 42.65 -1.21 16.70
N ARG A 244 43.68 -0.48 16.25
CA ARG A 244 45.03 -0.61 16.82
C ARG A 244 44.99 -0.13 18.27
N ARG A 245 45.32 -1.01 19.22
CA ARG A 245 45.61 -0.61 20.60
C ARG A 245 46.94 0.15 20.61
N HIS A 246 46.92 1.40 21.06
CA HIS A 246 48.10 2.15 21.47
C HIS A 246 48.57 1.65 22.83
#